data_AF-A0A0L6WPE8-F1
#
_entry.id   AF-A0A0L6WPE8-F1
#
_cell.length_a   1.000
_cell.length_b   1.000
_cell.length_c   1.000
_cell.angle_alpha   90.00
_cell.angle_beta   90.00
_cell.angle_gamma   90.00
#
_symmetry.space_group_name_H-M   'P 1'
#
loop_
_entity.id
_entity.type
_entity.pdbx_description
1 polymer ?
#
loop_
_entity_poly.entity_id
_entity_poly.type
_entity_poly.pdbx_seq_one_letter_code
_entity_poly.pdbx_strand_id
1 'polypeptide(L)' 'MFLDGQFSRHPRCNTSNAMHLVISRIKEAWHVGKVVTAIFLNIQGAFSNTAKDCLLHNM' A
#
# COMPACT_ATOMS: atom_id res chain seq x y z
N MET A 1 2.43 14.32 -6.87
CA MET A 1 1.45 14.11 -5.79
C MET A 1 1.43 12.62 -5.50
N PHE A 2 2.01 12.17 -4.39
CA PHE A 2 2.17 10.75 -4.10
C PHE A 2 0.81 10.11 -3.78
N LEU A 3 0.65 8.83 -4.14
CA LEU A 3 -0.62 8.11 -4.01
C LEU A 3 -1.01 8.00 -2.52
N ASP A 4 -2.25 8.34 -2.19
CA ASP A 4 -2.83 8.05 -0.87
C ASP A 4 -2.67 6.54 -0.58
N GLY A 5 -1.92 6.21 0.49
CA GLY A 5 -1.62 4.82 0.86
C GLY A 5 -0.20 4.32 0.54
N GLN A 6 0.69 5.13 -0.04
CA GLN A 6 2.11 4.78 -0.18
C GLN A 6 2.91 5.17 1.07
N PHE A 7 3.31 4.17 1.86
CA PHE A 7 4.04 4.39 3.12
C PHE A 7 5.55 4.13 3.01
N SER A 8 5.96 3.18 2.17
CA SER A 8 7.38 2.84 1.99
C SER A 8 8.12 3.96 1.25
N ARG A 9 9.40 4.18 1.63
CA ARG A 9 10.28 5.23 1.07
C ARG A 9 9.79 6.69 1.23
N HIS A 10 8.69 6.93 1.93
CA HIS A 10 8.24 8.28 2.25
C HIS A 10 8.89 8.74 3.58
N PRO A 11 9.62 9.87 3.62
CA PRO A 11 10.44 10.27 4.79
C PRO A 11 9.66 10.43 6.11
N ARG A 12 8.35 10.66 6.02
CA ARG A 12 7.46 10.87 7.17
C ARG A 12 6.54 9.68 7.46
N CYS A 13 6.74 8.56 6.79
CA CYS A 13 5.92 7.37 6.96
C CYS A 13 6.78 6.17 7.33
N ASN A 14 6.26 5.34 8.24
CA ASN A 14 6.84 4.07 8.63
C ASN A 14 5.78 2.96 8.58
N THR A 15 6.20 1.74 8.88
CA THR A 15 5.31 0.56 8.90
C THR A 15 4.13 0.74 9.87
N SER A 16 4.33 1.42 11.00
CA SER A 16 3.24 1.69 11.96
C SER A 16 2.17 2.58 11.35
N ASN A 17 2.53 3.59 10.55
CA ASN A 17 1.54 4.41 9.85
C ASN A 17 0.68 3.57 8.89
N ALA A 18 1.28 2.62 8.17
CA ALA A 18 0.55 1.69 7.30
C ALA A 18 -0.40 0.79 8.10
N MET A 19 0.08 0.21 9.21
CA MET A 19 -0.74 -0.64 10.08
C MET A 19 -1.90 0.15 10.71
N HIS A 20 -1.67 1.38 11.16
CA HIS A 20 -2.73 2.24 11.69
C HIS A 20 -3.81 2.51 10.66
N LEU A 21 -3.45 2.77 9.39
CA LEU A 21 -4.44 2.95 8.33
C LEU A 21 -5.29 1.68 8.16
N VAL A 22 -4.66 0.51 8.04
CA VAL A 22 -5.37 -0.77 7.87
C VAL A 22 -6.32 -1.04 9.04
N ILE A 23 -5.85 -0.85 10.27
CA ILE A 23 -6.66 -1.06 11.48
C ILE A 23 -7.84 -0.08 11.53
N SER A 24 -7.64 1.20 11.19
CA SER A 24 -8.72 2.20 11.16
C SER A 24 -9.82 1.78 10.19
N ARG A 25 -9.44 1.39 8.96
CA ARG A 25 -10.40 0.93 7.94
C ARG A 25 -11.19 -0.29 8.38
N ILE A 26 -10.53 -1.26 9.03
CA ILE A 26 -11.20 -2.45 9.58
C ILE A 26 -12.22 -2.04 10.65
N LYS A 27 -11.79 -1.20 11.60
CA LYS A 27 -12.64 -0.74 12.71
C LYS A 27 -13.83 0.08 12.22
N GLU A 28 -13.63 0.98 11.26
CA GLU A 28 -14.71 1.77 10.64
C GLU A 28 -15.76 0.88 9.99
N ALA A 29 -15.34 -0.13 9.23
CA ALA A 29 -16.26 -1.06 8.59
C ALA A 29 -17.04 -1.91 9.60
N TRP A 30 -16.38 -2.42 10.65
CA TRP A 30 -17.05 -3.13 11.74
C TRP A 30 -18.05 -2.24 12.48
N HIS A 31 -17.70 -0.97 12.71
CA HIS A 31 -18.58 -0.02 13.39
C HIS A 31 -19.91 0.17 12.65
N VAL A 32 -19.92 0.07 11.33
CA VAL A 32 -21.14 0.16 10.49
C VAL A 32 -21.73 -1.20 10.11
N GLY A 33 -21.32 -2.28 10.79
CA GLY A 33 -21.86 -3.63 10.59
C GLY A 33 -21.43 -4.32 9.29
N LYS A 34 -20.34 -3.87 8.64
CA LYS A 34 -19.82 -4.48 7.41
C LYS A 34 -18.76 -5.55 7.72
N VAL A 35 -18.71 -6.57 6.87
CA VAL A 35 -17.63 -7.56 6.83
C VAL A 35 -16.45 -6.98 6.06
N VAL A 36 -15.24 -7.29 6.52
CA VAL A 36 -13.98 -6.85 5.88
C VAL A 36 -13.23 -8.06 5.37
N THR A 37 -12.74 -7.97 4.14
CA THR A 37 -11.81 -8.95 3.54
C THR A 37 -10.59 -8.20 3.04
N ALA A 38 -9.40 -8.76 3.27
CA ALA A 38 -8.14 -8.21 2.82
C ALA A 38 -7.44 -9.19 1.88
N ILE A 39 -6.87 -8.67 0.79
CA ILE A 39 -6.02 -9.43 -0.13
C ILE A 39 -4.58 -8.97 0.10
N PHE A 40 -3.74 -9.88 0.57
CA PHE A 40 -2.31 -9.61 0.76
C PHE A 40 -1.57 -9.96 -0.52
N LEU A 41 -1.09 -8.93 -1.22
CA LEU A 41 -0.36 -9.07 -2.47
C LEU A 41 1.13 -8.80 -2.25
N ASN A 42 1.96 -9.59 -2.92
CA ASN A 42 3.39 -9.35 -3.01
C ASN A 42 3.84 -9.55 -4.46
N ILE A 43 4.74 -8.71 -4.95
CA ILE A 43 5.31 -8.82 -6.29
C ILE A 43 6.64 -9.55 -6.18
N GLN A 44 6.72 -10.75 -6.75
CA GLN A 44 7.98 -11.48 -6.81
C GLN A 44 8.96 -10.80 -7.78
N GLY A 45 10.20 -10.60 -7.33
CA GLY A 45 11.24 -10.00 -8.17
C GLY A 45 10.94 -8.57 -8.60
N ALA A 46 10.29 -7.76 -7.76
CA ALA A 46 9.81 -6.42 -8.12
C ALA A 46 10.87 -5.48 -8.72
N PHE A 47 12.17 -5.69 -8.42
CA PHE A 47 13.26 -4.92 -9.03
C PHE A 47 13.88 -5.61 -10.25
N SER A 48 14.05 -6.94 -10.20
CA SER A 48 14.66 -7.72 -11.29
C SER A 48 13.76 -7.85 -12.50
N ASN A 49 12.45 -7.88 -12.27
CA ASN A 49 11.43 -8.13 -13.29
C ASN A 49 10.83 -6.83 -13.84
N THR A 50 11.38 -5.67 -13.46
CA THR A 50 10.91 -4.38 -13.96
C THR A 50 11.18 -4.24 -15.45
N ALA A 51 10.13 -4.01 -16.23
CA ALA A 51 10.25 -3.65 -17.64
C ALA A 51 10.94 -2.28 -17.74
N LYS A 52 12.20 -2.27 -18.20
CA LYS A 52 13.06 -1.07 -18.22
C LYS A 52 12.47 0.04 -19.10
N ASP A 53 11.90 -0.31 -20.24
CA ASP A 53 11.29 0.66 -21.15
C ASP A 53 10.10 1.38 -20.49
N CYS A 54 9.26 0.63 -19.78
CA CYS A 54 8.16 1.20 -18.99
C CYS A 54 8.66 2.03 -17.80
N LEU A 55 9.77 1.64 -17.17
CA LEU A 55 10.34 2.41 -16.07
C LEU A 55 10.86 3.76 -16.58
N LEU A 56 11.69 3.75 -17.63
CA LEU A 56 12.28 4.97 -18.20
C LEU A 56 11.24 5.95 -18.74
N HIS A 57 10.14 5.45 -19.32
CA HIS A 57 9.04 6.30 -19.77
C HIS A 57 8.31 7.01 -18.61
N ASN A 58 8.32 6.44 -17.40
CA ASN A 58 7.56 6.93 -16.25
C ASN A 58 8.43 7.63 -15.18
N MET A 59 9.74 7.79 -15.43
CA MET A 59 10.67 8.57 -14.59
C MET A 59 10.75 10.00 -15.09
#